data_AF-A0A855KD05-F1
#
_entry.id   AF-A0A855KD05-F1
#
_cell.length_a   1.000
_cell.length_b   1.000
_cell.length_c   1.000
_cell.angle_alpha   90.00
_cell.angle_beta   90.00
_cell.angle_gamma   90.00
#
_symmetry.space_group_name_H-M   'P 1'
#
loop_
_entity.id
_entity.type
_entity.pdbx_description
1 polymer ?
#
loop_
_entity_poly.entity_id
_entity_poly.type
_entity_poly.pdbx_seq_one_letter_code
_entity_poly.pdbx_strand_id
1 'polypeptide(L)'
;TYYAAMGIGLVCHTLNPRLTPAHLAAMINEAEDRVIVVAADLLPVLRDVLADCPEVAHVVVIDAPLPQGSPIGTHPARLWAYDDLLERHGAE
;
A
#
# COMPACT_ATOMS: atom_id res chain seq x y z
N THR A 1 1.19 11.22 3.92
CA THR A 1 1.71 10.18 2.98
C THR A 1 2.34 10.81 1.73
N TYR A 2 1.62 11.61 0.93
CA TYR A 2 2.18 12.29 -0.27
C TYR A 2 3.45 13.12 0.04
N TYR A 3 3.35 14.05 1.00
CA TYR A 3 4.50 14.83 1.46
C TYR A 3 5.55 14.01 2.21
N ALA A 4 5.13 12.92 2.86
CA ALA A 4 6.06 12.04 3.57
C ALA A 4 7.00 11.35 2.57
N ALA A 5 6.46 10.79 1.48
CA ALA A 5 7.27 10.19 0.41
C ALA A 5 8.28 11.20 -0.15
N MET A 6 7.83 12.39 -0.52
CA MET A 6 8.72 13.44 -1.04
C MET A 6 9.76 13.89 0.01
N GLY A 7 9.38 13.98 1.29
CA GLY A 7 10.24 14.41 2.39
C GLY A 7 11.40 13.46 2.68
N ILE A 8 11.30 12.20 2.25
CA ILE A 8 12.38 11.18 2.39
C ILE A 8 13.00 10.78 1.05
N GLY A 9 12.73 11.55 -0.01
CA GLY A 9 13.32 11.31 -1.35
C GLY A 9 12.69 10.16 -2.13
N LEU A 10 11.48 9.72 -1.77
CA LEU A 10 10.72 8.73 -2.54
C LEU A 10 9.85 9.42 -3.62
N VAL A 11 9.57 8.66 -4.67
CA VAL A 11 8.60 9.04 -5.71
C VAL A 11 7.19 8.67 -5.25
N CYS A 12 6.24 9.60 -5.43
CA CYS A 12 4.82 9.30 -5.20
C CYS A 12 4.13 8.96 -6.52
N HIS A 13 3.93 7.66 -6.76
CA HIS A 13 3.18 7.13 -7.89
C HIS A 13 1.69 7.01 -7.52
N THR A 14 0.84 7.83 -8.12
CA THR A 14 -0.61 7.83 -7.82
C THR A 14 -1.37 6.95 -8.79
N LEU A 15 -2.13 5.98 -8.27
CA LEU A 15 -2.90 5.01 -9.04
C LEU A 15 -4.41 5.34 -9.03
N ASN A 16 -5.08 5.13 -10.16
CA ASN A 16 -6.53 5.32 -10.28
C ASN A 16 -7.28 4.01 -10.00
N PRO A 17 -8.01 3.88 -8.87
CA PRO A 17 -8.68 2.62 -8.49
C PRO A 17 -9.85 2.23 -9.42
N ARG A 18 -10.22 3.08 -10.38
CA ARG A 18 -11.24 2.75 -11.41
C ARG A 18 -10.67 1.89 -12.54
N LEU A 19 -9.35 1.70 -12.60
CA LEU A 19 -8.71 0.81 -13.56
C LEU A 19 -8.89 -0.65 -13.14
N THR A 20 -8.74 -1.56 -14.10
CA THR A 20 -8.81 -3.00 -13.83
C THR A 20 -7.62 -3.45 -12.99
N PRO A 21 -7.76 -4.51 -12.18
CA PRO A 21 -6.64 -5.02 -11.37
C PRO A 21 -5.39 -5.34 -12.20
N ALA A 22 -5.56 -5.94 -13.38
CA ALA A 22 -4.45 -6.27 -14.28
C ALA A 22 -3.70 -5.02 -14.78
N HIS A 23 -4.41 -3.93 -15.10
CA HIS A 23 -3.75 -2.68 -15.51
C HIS A 23 -3.02 -2.03 -14.33
N LEU A 24 -3.61 -2.04 -13.14
CA LEU A 24 -2.95 -1.53 -11.94
C LEU A 24 -1.69 -2.33 -11.62
N ALA A 25 -1.75 -3.66 -11.68
CA ALA A 25 -0.59 -4.52 -11.44
C ALA A 25 0.53 -4.28 -12.45
N ALA A 26 0.20 -4.09 -13.74
CA ALA A 26 1.19 -3.74 -14.75
C ALA A 26 1.91 -2.42 -14.44
N MET A 27 1.16 -1.38 -14.06
CA MET A 27 1.73 -0.08 -13.67
C MET A 27 2.62 -0.18 -12.42
N ILE A 28 2.17 -0.93 -11.41
CA ILE A 28 2.91 -1.15 -10.15
C ILE A 28 4.24 -1.86 -10.42
N ASN A 29 4.21 -2.92 -11.23
CA ASN A 29 5.40 -3.68 -11.55
C ASN A 29 6.37 -2.89 -12.45
N GLU A 30 5.88 -2.12 -13.43
CA GLU A 30 6.72 -1.28 -14.29
C GLU A 30 7.40 -0.15 -13.50
N ALA A 31 6.73 0.40 -12.49
CA ALA A 31 7.28 1.41 -11.59
C ALA A 31 8.11 0.84 -10.44
N GLU A 32 8.18 -0.49 -10.31
CA GLU A 32 8.84 -1.21 -9.20
C GLU A 32 8.34 -0.74 -7.81
N ASP A 33 7.03 -0.48 -7.69
CA ASP A 33 6.44 0.05 -6.48
C ASP A 33 6.61 -0.92 -5.30
N ARG A 34 7.30 -0.49 -4.24
CA ARG A 34 7.57 -1.32 -3.04
C ARG A 34 6.60 -1.10 -1.90
N VAL A 35 5.90 0.03 -1.89
CA VAL A 35 4.97 0.45 -0.82
C VAL A 35 3.69 0.98 -1.44
N ILE A 36 2.55 0.43 -1.02
CA ILE A 36 1.23 0.91 -1.43
C ILE A 36 0.53 1.55 -0.24
N VAL A 37 -0.01 2.76 -0.43
CA VAL A 37 -0.91 3.40 0.53
C VAL A 37 -2.33 3.32 -0.01
N VAL A 38 -3.27 2.82 0.77
CA VAL A 38 -4.63 2.52 0.31
C VAL A 38 -5.67 2.90 1.37
N ALA A 39 -6.83 3.40 0.95
CA ALA A 39 -7.97 3.56 1.85
C ALA A 39 -8.59 2.21 2.23
N ALA A 40 -9.15 2.10 3.42
CA ALA A 40 -9.66 0.82 3.94
C ALA A 40 -10.75 0.18 3.07
N ASP A 41 -11.59 0.99 2.44
CA ASP A 41 -12.68 0.56 1.54
C ASP A 41 -12.17 -0.02 0.21
N LEU A 42 -10.94 0.31 -0.19
CA LEU A 42 -10.29 -0.19 -1.40
C LEU A 42 -9.44 -1.45 -1.18
N LEU A 43 -9.34 -1.94 0.06
CA LEU A 43 -8.60 -3.17 0.35
C LEU A 43 -9.05 -4.40 -0.45
N PRO A 44 -10.36 -4.62 -0.71
CA PRO A 44 -10.79 -5.74 -1.55
C PRO A 44 -10.20 -5.66 -2.96
N VAL A 45 -10.21 -4.46 -3.57
CA VAL A 45 -9.63 -4.23 -4.91
C VAL A 45 -8.12 -4.45 -4.88
N LEU A 46 -7.44 -3.95 -3.84
CA LEU A 46 -6.00 -4.12 -3.70
C LEU A 46 -5.59 -5.60 -3.58
N ARG A 47 -6.39 -6.44 -2.92
CA ARG A 47 -6.08 -7.88 -2.82
C ARG A 47 -6.01 -8.54 -4.19
N ASP A 48 -6.92 -8.19 -5.10
CA ASP A 48 -6.91 -8.72 -6.46
C ASP A 48 -5.69 -8.23 -7.25
N VAL A 49 -5.29 -6.97 -7.06
CA VAL A 49 -4.09 -6.38 -7.68
C VAL A 49 -2.82 -7.06 -7.18
N LEU A 50 -2.70 -7.27 -5.87
CA LEU A 50 -1.50 -7.82 -5.25
C LEU A 50 -1.21 -9.26 -5.66
N ALA A 51 -2.20 -10.01 -6.15
CA ALA A 51 -1.95 -11.36 -6.67
C ALA A 51 -0.84 -11.38 -7.74
N ASP A 52 -0.70 -10.29 -8.49
CA ASP A 52 0.28 -10.13 -9.58
C ASP A 52 1.42 -9.13 -9.25
N CYS A 53 1.58 -8.71 -7.98
CA CYS A 53 2.56 -7.68 -7.58
C CYS A 53 3.58 -8.17 -6.53
N PRO A 54 4.47 -9.13 -6.87
CA PRO A 54 5.31 -9.84 -5.90
C PRO A 54 6.33 -8.95 -5.18
N GLU A 55 6.70 -7.80 -5.75
CA GLU A 55 7.71 -6.91 -5.18
C GLU A 55 7.16 -5.96 -4.11
N VAL A 56 5.84 -5.81 -4.03
CA VAL A 56 5.20 -4.97 -3.01
C VAL A 56 5.49 -5.55 -1.63
N ALA A 57 6.26 -4.82 -0.83
CA ALA A 57 6.71 -5.26 0.49
C ALA A 57 5.81 -4.76 1.62
N HIS A 58 5.19 -3.59 1.43
CA HIS A 58 4.40 -2.92 2.46
C HIS A 58 3.08 -2.38 1.91
N VAL A 59 2.02 -2.58 2.68
CA VAL A 59 0.71 -1.95 2.44
C VAL A 59 0.36 -1.14 3.68
N VAL A 60 0.14 0.16 3.50
CA VAL A 60 -0.28 1.07 4.56
C VAL A 60 -1.72 1.45 4.32
N VAL A 61 -2.59 1.14 5.28
CA VAL A 61 -4.01 1.42 5.20
C VAL A 61 -4.31 2.69 5.98
N ILE A 62 -4.96 3.62 5.31
CA ILE A 62 -5.45 4.87 5.90
C ILE A 62 -6.95 4.74 6.20
N ASP A 63 -7.41 5.61 7.11
CA ASP A 63 -8.83 5.82 7.43
C ASP A 63 -9.56 4.63 8.08
N ALA A 64 -8.84 3.65 8.64
CA ALA A 64 -9.40 2.66 9.56
C ALA A 64 -8.34 2.01 10.47
N PRO A 65 -8.71 1.62 11.70
CA PRO A 65 -7.86 0.72 12.50
C PRO A 65 -7.85 -0.67 11.86
N LEU A 66 -6.70 -1.32 11.87
CA LEU A 66 -6.56 -2.73 11.47
C LEU A 66 -5.93 -3.52 12.60
N PRO A 67 -6.39 -4.77 12.83
CA PRO A 67 -5.66 -5.67 13.72
C PRO A 67 -4.24 -5.86 13.20
N GLN A 68 -3.28 -5.68 14.09
CA GLN A 68 -1.87 -5.63 13.72
C GLN A 68 -1.36 -6.95 13.16
N GLY A 69 -0.58 -6.89 12.07
CA GLY A 69 -0.07 -8.10 11.41
C GLY A 69 -1.13 -8.89 10.65
N SER A 70 -2.31 -8.31 10.40
CA SER A 70 -3.33 -8.94 9.57
C SER A 70 -2.76 -9.26 8.18
N PRO A 71 -2.97 -10.47 7.67
CA PRO A 71 -2.57 -10.80 6.30
C PRO A 71 -3.45 -10.04 5.30
N ILE A 72 -2.87 -9.68 4.15
CA ILE A 72 -3.61 -9.18 3.00
C ILE A 72 -3.81 -10.30 1.98
N GLY A 73 -4.88 -11.08 2.17
CA GLY A 73 -5.11 -12.29 1.39
C GLY A 73 -3.98 -13.30 1.62
N THR A 74 -3.40 -13.80 0.53
CA THR A 74 -2.23 -14.72 0.55
C THR A 74 -0.91 -14.01 0.24
N HIS A 75 -0.93 -12.69 0.03
CA HIS A 75 0.27 -11.94 -0.37
C HIS A 75 1.22 -11.74 0.81
N PRO A 76 2.56 -11.83 0.63
CA PRO A 76 3.53 -11.71 1.72
C PRO A 76 3.75 -10.27 2.22
N ALA A 77 3.12 -9.27 1.60
CA ALA A 77 3.27 -7.87 1.99
C ALA A 77 2.85 -7.65 3.45
N ARG A 78 3.65 -6.87 4.17
CA ARG A 78 3.31 -6.48 5.54
C ARG A 78 2.25 -5.39 5.53
N LEU A 79 1.13 -5.66 6.19
CA LEU A 79 0.02 -4.71 6.35
C LEU A 79 0.21 -3.84 7.60
N TRP A 80 -0.03 -2.54 7.44
CA TRP A 80 0.07 -1.54 8.49
C TRP A 80 -1.21 -0.71 8.56
N ALA A 81 -1.74 -0.51 9.77
CA ALA A 81 -2.60 0.65 10.01
C ALA A 81 -1.72 1.90 10.07
N TYR A 82 -2.19 3.01 9.48
CA TYR A 82 -1.42 4.26 9.45
C TYR A 82 -1.08 4.78 10.85
N ASP A 83 -2.05 4.78 11.77
CA ASP A 83 -1.84 5.29 13.13
C ASP A 83 -0.83 4.43 13.90
N ASP A 84 -0.92 3.09 13.81
CA ASP A 84 0.06 2.17 14.38
C ASP A 84 1.48 2.37 13.82
N LEU A 85 1.59 2.67 12.51
CA LEU A 85 2.86 2.92 11.87
C LEU A 85 3.50 4.20 12.42
N LEU A 86 2.70 5.25 12.61
CA LEU A 86 3.15 6.51 13.20
C LEU A 86 3.51 6.36 14.68
N GLU A 87 2.71 5.66 15.47
CA GLU A 87 3.00 5.46 16.90
C GLU A 87 4.35 4.75 17.11
N ARG A 88 4.71 3.83 16.21
CA ARG A 88 5.94 3.04 16.30
C ARG A 88 7.17 3.69 15.71
N HIS A 89 6.99 4.45 14.63
CA HIS A 89 8.09 4.89 13.77
C HIS A 89 8.04 6.37 13.40
N GLY A 90 7.03 7.11 13.87
CA GLY A 90 6.98 8.56 13.74
C GLY A 90 8.17 9.19 14.46
N ALA A 91 8.80 10.16 13.81
CA ALA A 91 9.75 11.05 14.47
C ALA A 91 8.97 12.04 15.36
N GLU A 92 9.57 12.45 16.49
CA GLU A 92 9.08 13.57 17.31
C GLU A 92 9.11 14.91 16.57
#